data_AF-A0A7S1SRZ5-F1
#
_entry.id   AF-A0A7S1SRZ5-F1
#
_cell.length_a   1.000
_cell.length_b   1.000
_cell.length_c   1.000
_cell.angle_alpha   90.00
_cell.angle_beta   90.00
_cell.angle_gamma   90.00
#
_symmetry.space_group_name_H-M   'P 1'
#
loop_
_entity.id
_entity.type
_entity.pdbx_description
1 polymer ?
#
loop_
_entity_poly.entity_id
_entity_poly.type
_entity_poly.pdbx_seq_one_letter_code
_entity_poly.pdbx_strand_id
1 'polypeptide(L)'
;MLRAVGQTITVGQRLRRQVQAASWDEEVKENGVLMLLSAVNDIVTHETLAKRIAACIDDNGNVRDSASPELERARQRVASLEGRVKGILKGYPGEAIQHNGRW
;
A
#
# COMPACT_ATOMS: atom_id res chain seq x y z
N MET A 1 -4.26 -5.16 -4.27
CA MET A 1 -5.35 -5.89 -3.57
C MET A 1 -5.23 -5.81 -2.05
N LEU A 2 -4.11 -6.20 -1.43
CA LEU A 2 -3.93 -6.15 0.04
C LEU A 2 -4.09 -4.74 0.65
N ARG A 3 -3.59 -3.70 -0.01
CA ARG A 3 -3.80 -2.31 0.42
C ARG A 3 -5.29 -1.97 0.55
N ALA A 4 -6.09 -2.32 -0.45
CA ALA A 4 -7.53 -2.07 -0.45
C ALA A 4 -8.20 -2.79 0.73
N VAL A 5 -7.83 -4.04 1.00
CA VAL A 5 -8.31 -4.79 2.17
C VAL A 5 -7.97 -4.08 3.48
N GLY A 6 -6.71 -3.66 3.66
CA GLY A 6 -6.29 -2.91 4.84
C GLY A 6 -7.07 -1.60 5.01
N GLN A 7 -7.27 -0.86 3.91
CA GLN A 7 -8.05 0.37 3.89
C GLN A 7 -9.52 0.13 4.24
N THR A 8 -10.16 -0.90 3.68
CA THR A 8 -11.55 -1.24 4.00
C THR A 8 -11.72 -1.54 5.49
N ILE A 9 -10.79 -2.27 6.10
CA ILE A 9 -10.81 -2.55 7.56
C ILE A 9 -10.70 -1.24 8.35
N THR A 10 -9.76 -0.35 7.98
CA THR A 10 -9.57 0.94 8.67
C THR A 10 -10.76 1.88 8.50
N VAL A 11 -11.36 1.94 7.31
CA VAL A 11 -12.55 2.77 7.05
C VAL A 11 -13.75 2.23 7.82
N GLY A 12 -13.96 0.91 7.84
CA GLY A 12 -15.00 0.28 8.66
C GLY A 12 -14.85 0.59 10.15
N GLN A 13 -13.61 0.60 10.67
CA GLN A 13 -13.33 1.04 12.05
C GLN A 13 -13.72 2.49 12.31
N ARG A 14 -13.36 3.39 11.39
CA ARG A 14 -13.68 4.81 11.51
C ARG A 14 -15.19 5.04 11.47
N LEU A 15 -15.86 4.40 10.52
CA LEU A 15 -17.32 4.46 10.39
C LEU A 15 -18.01 4.00 11.68
N ARG A 16 -17.61 2.83 12.22
CA ARG A 16 -18.18 2.32 13.48
C ARG A 16 -18.02 3.32 14.62
N ARG A 17 -16.83 3.91 14.78
CA ARG A 17 -16.58 4.92 15.83
C ARG A 17 -17.44 6.17 15.65
N GLN A 18 -17.59 6.66 14.42
CA GLN A 18 -18.38 7.86 14.12
C GLN A 18 -19.88 7.64 14.37
N VAL A 19 -20.42 6.51 13.92
CA VAL A 19 -21.82 6.16 14.15
C VAL A 19 -22.09 5.89 15.64
N GLN A 20 -21.18 5.21 16.34
CA GLN A 20 -21.28 5.05 17.80
C GLN A 20 -21.26 6.41 18.50
N ALA A 21 -20.37 7.33 18.12
CA ALA A 21 -20.34 8.69 18.69
C ALA A 21 -21.65 9.46 18.42
N ALA A 22 -22.16 9.42 17.20
CA ALA A 22 -23.41 10.07 16.81
C ALA A 22 -24.63 9.48 17.52
N SER A 23 -24.60 8.19 17.90
CA SER A 23 -25.71 7.55 18.60
C SER A 23 -25.95 8.08 20.02
N TRP A 24 -25.02 8.84 20.59
CA TRP A 24 -25.19 9.50 21.90
C TRP A 24 -25.94 10.84 21.80
N ASP A 25 -26.08 11.39 20.60
CA ASP A 25 -26.76 12.65 20.35
C ASP A 25 -28.28 12.41 20.20
N GLU A 26 -29.08 13.03 21.07
CA GLU A 26 -30.53 12.79 21.13
C GLU A 26 -31.28 13.33 19.90
N GLU A 27 -30.81 14.42 19.30
CA GLU A 27 -31.40 15.00 18.08
C GLU A 27 -31.13 14.08 16.86
N VAL A 28 -30.03 13.33 16.91
CA VAL A 28 -29.61 12.42 15.84
C VAL A 28 -30.22 11.02 15.99
N LYS A 29 -30.54 10.58 17.22
CA LYS A 29 -31.19 9.28 17.48
C LYS A 29 -32.53 9.12 16.76
N GLU A 30 -33.32 10.19 16.67
CA GLU A 30 -34.64 10.18 16.01
C GLU A 30 -34.55 9.97 14.48
N ASN A 31 -33.38 10.23 13.89
CA ASN A 31 -33.17 10.24 12.43
C ASN A 31 -32.64 8.90 11.85
N GLY A 32 -32.94 7.76 12.48
CA GLY A 32 -32.61 6.42 11.95
C GLY A 32 -31.18 5.95 12.22
N VAL A 33 -30.40 6.69 13.01
CA VAL A 33 -29.02 6.30 13.42
C VAL A 33 -28.99 4.99 14.21
N LEU A 34 -30.07 4.62 14.90
CA LEU A 34 -30.18 3.34 15.59
C LEU A 34 -30.12 2.13 14.64
N MET A 35 -30.71 2.23 13.43
CA MET A 35 -30.61 1.16 12.43
C MET A 35 -29.18 1.03 11.90
N LEU A 36 -28.53 2.17 11.66
CA LEU A 36 -27.14 2.21 11.22
C LEU A 36 -26.20 1.70 12.32
N LEU A 37 -26.47 2.01 13.59
CA LEU A 37 -25.72 1.55 14.75
C LEU A 37 -25.67 0.01 14.82
N SER A 38 -26.82 -0.64 14.59
CA SER A 38 -26.88 -2.10 14.52
C SER A 38 -25.97 -2.63 13.41
N ALA A 39 -26.07 -2.08 12.19
CA ALA A 39 -25.29 -2.53 11.05
C ALA A 39 -23.77 -2.33 11.25
N VAL A 40 -23.34 -1.23 11.89
CA VAL A 40 -21.90 -0.99 12.11
C VAL A 40 -21.32 -1.78 13.28
N ASN A 41 -22.15 -2.21 14.24
CA ASN A 41 -21.68 -3.04 15.35
C ASN A 41 -21.25 -4.45 14.86
N ASP A 42 -21.86 -4.94 13.78
CA ASP A 42 -21.50 -6.19 13.13
C ASP A 42 -20.18 -6.11 12.31
N ILE A 43 -19.62 -4.90 12.13
CA ILE A 43 -18.33 -4.73 11.46
C ILE A 43 -17.23 -5.34 12.33
N VAL A 44 -16.66 -6.45 11.85
CA VAL A 44 -15.49 -7.08 12.46
C VAL A 44 -14.24 -6.27 12.11
N THR A 45 -13.71 -5.59 13.12
CA THR A 45 -12.55 -4.72 12.96
C THR A 45 -11.27 -5.46 13.34
N HIS A 46 -10.62 -6.11 12.38
CA HIS A 46 -9.31 -6.74 12.59
C HIS A 46 -8.17 -5.70 12.59
N GLU A 47 -8.07 -4.88 13.64
CA GLU A 47 -7.08 -3.80 13.72
C GLU A 47 -5.64 -4.30 13.53
N THR A 48 -5.31 -5.42 14.19
CA THR A 48 -3.99 -6.05 14.08
C THR A 48 -3.68 -6.46 12.64
N LEU A 49 -4.68 -6.96 11.90
CA LEU A 49 -4.50 -7.32 10.50
C LEU A 49 -4.23 -6.07 9.64
N ALA A 50 -5.00 -5.00 9.83
CA ALA A 50 -4.77 -3.74 9.12
C ALA A 50 -3.36 -3.18 9.38
N LYS A 51 -2.90 -3.20 10.64
CA LYS A 51 -1.54 -2.79 11.02
C LYS A 51 -0.46 -3.66 10.35
N ARG A 52 -0.65 -4.98 10.34
CA ARG A 52 0.28 -5.91 9.68
C ARG A 52 0.34 -5.70 8.17
N ILE A 53 -0.80 -5.47 7.52
CA ILE A 53 -0.86 -5.14 6.10
C ILE A 53 -0.11 -3.82 5.83
N ALA A 54 -0.34 -2.78 6.63
CA ALA A 54 0.32 -1.49 6.48
C ALA A 54 1.85 -1.55 6.72
N ALA A 55 2.30 -2.45 7.60
CA ALA A 55 3.72 -2.68 7.84
C ALA A 55 4.44 -3.36 6.67
N CYS A 56 3.72 -4.15 5.87
CA CYS A 56 4.30 -4.91 4.76
C CYS A 56 4.07 -4.25 3.39
N ILE A 57 3.04 -3.43 3.24
CA ILE A 57 2.61 -2.85 1.96
C ILE A 57 2.72 -1.31 2.03
N ASP A 58 3.26 -0.69 0.98
CA ASP A 58 3.36 0.77 0.85
C ASP A 58 2.08 1.41 0.28
N ASP A 59 2.11 2.73 0.14
CA ASP A 59 0.98 3.50 -0.42
C ASP A 59 0.77 3.27 -1.91
N ASN A 60 1.73 2.69 -2.63
CA ASN A 60 1.58 2.30 -4.03
C ASN A 60 1.09 0.85 -4.17
N GLY A 61 0.98 0.10 -3.08
CA GLY A 61 0.59 -1.31 -3.08
C GLY A 61 1.76 -2.28 -3.25
N ASN A 62 3.00 -1.80 -3.21
CA ASN A 62 4.19 -2.64 -3.29
C ASN A 62 4.56 -3.21 -1.91
N VAL A 63 5.21 -4.37 -1.92
CA VAL A 63 5.82 -4.92 -0.72
C VAL A 63 7.02 -4.05 -0.32
N ARG A 64 7.05 -3.61 0.93
CA ARG A 64 8.16 -2.84 1.52
C ARG A 64 9.37 -3.74 1.73
N ASP A 65 10.57 -3.17 1.66
CA ASP A 65 11.81 -3.90 1.97
C ASP A 65 11.84 -4.38 3.43
N SER A 66 11.26 -3.59 4.34
CA SER A 66 11.09 -3.95 5.75
C SER A 66 10.17 -5.16 5.99
N ALA A 67 9.45 -5.63 4.96
CA ALA A 67 8.59 -6.80 5.08
C ALA A 67 9.40 -8.12 5.11
N SER A 68 10.61 -8.15 4.55
CA SER A 68 11.50 -9.32 4.55
C SER A 68 12.97 -8.90 4.32
N PRO A 69 13.90 -9.31 5.20
CA PRO A 69 15.33 -9.07 5.01
C PRO A 69 15.87 -9.65 3.68
N GLU A 70 15.30 -10.76 3.21
CA GLU A 70 15.68 -11.40 1.96
C GLU A 70 15.28 -10.54 0.75
N LEU A 71 14.08 -9.96 0.78
CA LEU A 71 13.59 -9.04 -0.25
C LEU A 71 14.46 -7.78 -0.32
N GLU A 72 14.78 -7.21 0.84
CA GLU A 72 15.68 -6.06 0.96
C GLU A 72 17.05 -6.36 0.32
N ARG A 73 17.70 -7.46 0.72
CA ARG A 73 18.99 -7.88 0.15
C ARG A 73 18.94 -8.08 -1.36
N ALA A 74 17.87 -8.72 -1.86
CA ALA A 74 17.69 -8.96 -3.28
C ALA A 74 17.58 -7.64 -4.07
N ARG A 75 16.76 -6.70 -3.60
CA ARG A 75 16.61 -5.37 -4.24
C ARG A 75 17.87 -4.52 -4.15
N GLN A 76 18.58 -4.55 -3.02
CA GLN A 76 19.90 -3.90 -2.88
C GLN A 76 20.91 -4.43 -3.89
N ARG A 77 20.95 -5.76 -4.10
CA ARG A 77 21.81 -6.37 -5.10
C ARG A 77 21.45 -5.95 -6.52
N VAL A 78 20.15 -5.90 -6.85
CA VAL A 78 19.67 -5.40 -8.15
C VAL A 78 20.11 -3.96 -8.36
N ALA A 79 19.81 -3.06 -7.41
CA ALA A 79 20.19 -1.65 -7.50
C ALA A 79 21.71 -1.45 -7.66
N SER A 80 22.52 -2.25 -6.96
CA SER A 80 23.98 -2.24 -7.11
C SER A 80 24.43 -2.66 -8.51
N LEU A 81 23.86 -3.74 -9.05
CA LEU A 81 24.18 -4.22 -10.40
C LEU A 81 23.72 -3.23 -11.47
N GLU A 82 22.53 -2.65 -11.35
CA GLU A 82 22.04 -1.60 -12.24
C GLU A 82 22.94 -0.38 -12.21
N GLY A 83 23.40 0.04 -11.03
CA GLY A 83 24.37 1.13 -10.87
C GLY A 83 25.69 0.85 -11.59
N ARG A 84 26.21 -0.39 -11.49
CA ARG A 84 27.42 -0.82 -12.20
C ARG A 84 27.22 -0.80 -13.71
N VAL A 85 26.11 -1.36 -14.21
CA VAL A 85 25.78 -1.36 -15.66
C VAL A 85 25.68 0.08 -16.16
N LYS A 86 24.95 0.95 -15.45
CA LYS A 86 24.82 2.37 -15.81
C LYS A 86 26.17 3.09 -15.81
N GLY A 87 27.06 2.76 -14.86
CA GLY A 87 28.42 3.28 -14.83
C GLY A 87 29.24 2.87 -16.05
N ILE A 88 29.20 1.59 -16.43
CA ILE A 88 29.87 1.07 -17.63
C ILE A 88 29.32 1.75 -18.89
N LEU A 89 28.00 1.84 -19.03
CA LEU A 89 27.36 2.47 -20.18
C LEU A 89 27.71 3.96 -20.32
N LYS A 90 27.77 4.70 -19.20
CA LYS A 90 28.23 6.10 -19.21
C LYS A 90 29.70 6.24 -19.61
N GLY A 91 30.52 5.26 -19.25
CA GLY A 91 31.93 5.21 -19.60
C GLY A 91 32.22 4.63 -20.98
N TYR A 92 31.20 4.21 -21.74
CA TYR A 92 31.35 3.65 -23.07
C TYR A 92 31.19 4.76 -24.14
N PRO A 93 32.27 5.21 -24.80
CA PRO A 93 32.18 6.08 -25.95
C PRO A 93 31.85 5.21 -27.18
N GLY A 94 30.63 4.69 -27.21
CA GLY A 94 30.15 3.93 -28.37
C GLY A 94 29.55 4.88 -29.39
N GLU A 95 30.34 5.32 -30.37
CA GLU A 95 29.78 5.76 -31.64
C GLU A 95 28.90 4.62 -32.16
N ALA A 96 27.61 4.89 -32.35
CA ALA A 96 26.75 3.99 -33.09
C ALA A 96 27.31 3.90 -34.51
N ILE A 97 28.12 2.87 -34.80
CA ILE A 97 28.54 2.55 -36.16
C ILE A 97 27.27 2.20 -36.92
N GLN A 98 26.68 3.19 -37.58
CA GLN A 98 25.68 2.98 -38.61
C GLN A 98 26.39 2.24 -39.74
N HIS A 99 26.26 0.92 -39.75
CA HIS A 99 26.68 0.10 -40.86
C HIS A 99 25.69 0.35 -42.00
N ASN A 100 25.85 1.48 -42.72
CA ASN A 100 25.17 1.74 -43.99
C ASN A 100 25.75 0.77 -45.01
N GLY A 101 25.18 -0.44 -45.04
CA GLY A 101 25.46 -1.44 -46.04
C GLY A 101 25.10 -0.90 -47.42
N ARG A 102 26.13 -0.65 -48.23
CA ARG A 102 26.00 -0.50 -49.67
C ARG A 102 26.59 -1.77 -50.30
N TRP A 103 25.70 -2.63 -50.80
CA TRP A 103 26.04 -3.62 -51.82
C TRP A 103 25.70 -3.01 -53.17
#